data_AF-A0AAE3ECZ4-F1
#
_entry.id   AF-A0AAE3ECZ4-F1
#
_cell.length_a   1.000
_cell.length_b   1.000
_cell.length_c   1.000
_cell.angle_alpha   90.00
_cell.angle_beta   90.00
_cell.angle_gamma   90.00
#
_symmetry.space_group_name_H-M   'P 1'
#
loop_
_entity.id
_entity.type
_entity.pdbx_description
1 polymer ?
#
loop_
_entity_poly.entity_id
_entity_poly.type
_entity_poly.pdbx_seq_one_letter_code
_entity_poly.pdbx_strand_id
1 'polypeptide(L)'
;MGKVTKKMLEEYRKTKADIPILQAELENMRQGEAGIGTSVIMDYKKGYPRPQSVSGFDWPLYERRQKALQKKQENCQAVERWIEEIEDGRTRCVFRMYYIEGLGWEKIATKLGYHGKPDYPRLMIRDKHFKKIQEK
;
A
#
# COMPACT_ATOMS: atom_id res chain seq x y z
N MET A 1 1.36 3.71 -18.82
CA MET A 1 1.49 2.98 -17.53
C MET A 1 2.04 3.92 -16.50
N GLY A 2 1.45 3.97 -15.29
CA GLY A 2 1.95 4.80 -14.20
C GLY A 2 3.38 4.39 -13.83
N LYS A 3 4.29 5.36 -13.70
CA LYS A 3 5.71 5.09 -13.41
C LYS A 3 5.84 4.58 -11.98
N VAL A 4 6.17 3.31 -11.79
CA VAL A 4 6.51 2.77 -10.47
C VAL A 4 7.78 3.47 -9.97
N THR A 5 7.74 3.96 -8.74
CA THR A 5 8.86 4.68 -8.13
C THR A 5 9.58 3.80 -7.11
N LYS A 6 10.84 4.14 -6.81
CA LYS A 6 11.61 3.47 -5.74
C LYS A 6 10.90 3.51 -4.39
N LYS A 7 10.25 4.64 -4.09
CA LYS A 7 9.44 4.83 -2.88
C LYS A 7 8.29 3.83 -2.81
N MET A 8 7.57 3.62 -3.91
CA MET A 8 6.49 2.62 -3.96
C MET A 8 6.99 1.20 -3.69
N LEU A 9 8.18 0.85 -4.19
CA LEU A 9 8.80 -0.45 -3.92
C LEU A 9 9.18 -0.61 -2.45
N GLU A 10 9.78 0.42 -1.83
CA GLU A 10 10.17 0.40 -0.42
C GLU A 10 8.96 0.35 0.52
N GLU A 11 7.89 1.07 0.18
CA GLU A 11 6.64 1.11 0.95
C GLU A 11 5.71 -0.08 0.68
N TYR A 12 6.03 -0.93 -0.32
CA TYR A 12 5.16 -2.03 -0.76
C TYR A 12 4.72 -2.93 0.40
N ARG A 13 5.68 -3.43 1.19
CA ARG A 13 5.38 -4.38 2.28
C ARG A 13 4.49 -3.78 3.36
N LYS A 14 4.76 -2.52 3.74
CA LYS A 14 3.93 -1.78 4.68
C LYS A 14 2.52 -1.58 4.12
N THR A 15 2.43 -1.14 2.87
CA THR A 15 1.14 -0.92 2.19
C THR A 15 0.34 -2.21 2.09
N LYS A 16 0.99 -3.33 1.75
CA LYS A 16 0.37 -4.66 1.64
C LYS A 16 -0.13 -5.16 3.01
N ALA A 17 0.61 -4.90 4.09
CA ALA A 17 0.20 -5.23 5.46
C ALA A 17 -0.95 -4.34 5.97
N ASP A 18 -1.00 -3.07 5.55
CA ASP A 18 -2.06 -2.14 5.94
C ASP A 18 -3.42 -2.47 5.29
N ILE A 19 -3.42 -3.08 4.09
CA ILE A 19 -4.65 -3.41 3.34
C ILE A 19 -5.64 -4.25 4.17
N PRO A 20 -5.28 -5.42 4.73
CA PRO A 20 -6.22 -6.21 5.52
C PRO A 20 -6.70 -5.48 6.78
N ILE A 21 -5.86 -4.64 7.38
CA ILE A 21 -6.24 -3.82 8.54
C ILE A 21 -7.33 -2.81 8.15
N LEU A 22 -7.14 -2.10 7.05
CA LEU A 22 -8.13 -1.15 6.53
C LEU A 22 -9.41 -1.84 6.05
N GLN A 23 -9.31 -3.04 5.50
CA GLN A 23 -10.48 -3.86 5.14
C GLN A 23 -11.29 -4.24 6.38
N ALA A 24 -10.62 -4.71 7.44
CA ALA A 24 -11.28 -5.03 8.70
C ALA A 24 -11.90 -3.79 9.35
N GLU A 25 -11.23 -2.63 9.27
CA GLU A 25 -11.76 -1.37 9.76
C GLU A 25 -13.04 -0.95 9.02
N LEU A 26 -13.07 -1.04 7.69
CA LEU A 26 -14.26 -0.76 6.89
C LEU A 26 -15.41 -1.72 7.18
N GLU A 27 -15.12 -3.01 7.38
CA GLU A 27 -16.14 -3.99 7.76
C GLU A 27 -16.70 -3.70 9.15
N ASN A 28 -15.84 -3.36 10.12
CA ASN A 28 -16.25 -2.95 11.46
C ASN A 28 -17.08 -1.68 11.45
N MET A 29 -16.79 -0.72 10.56
CA MET A 29 -17.64 0.45 10.39
C MET A 29 -19.04 0.04 9.92
N ARG A 30 -19.14 -0.87 8.95
CA ARG A 30 -20.42 -1.29 8.36
C ARG A 30 -21.28 -2.15 9.30
N GLN A 31 -20.65 -3.03 10.09
CA GLN A 31 -21.35 -3.97 10.97
C GLN A 31 -21.52 -3.47 12.40
N GLY A 32 -20.67 -2.54 12.85
CA GLY A 32 -20.62 -2.07 14.24
C GLY A 32 -20.85 -0.57 14.39
N GLU A 33 -20.64 -0.08 15.61
CA GLU A 33 -20.84 1.34 15.94
C GLU A 33 -19.69 2.25 15.50
N ALA A 34 -18.56 1.68 15.06
CA ALA A 34 -17.39 2.44 14.60
C ALA A 34 -17.66 3.32 13.37
N GLY A 35 -18.75 3.05 12.62
CA GLY A 35 -19.22 3.88 11.53
C GLY A 35 -20.21 4.97 11.94
N ILE A 36 -20.63 5.03 13.21
CA ILE A 36 -21.64 5.98 13.69
C ILE A 36 -20.96 7.28 14.14
N GLY A 37 -21.23 8.35 13.41
CA GLY A 37 -20.88 9.71 13.78
C GLY A 37 -22.05 10.42 14.48
N THR A 38 -21.73 11.49 15.20
CA THR A 38 -22.73 12.36 15.84
C THR A 38 -22.66 13.74 15.23
N SER A 39 -23.80 14.27 14.78
CA SER A 39 -23.93 15.63 14.28
C SER A 39 -24.94 16.41 15.12
N VAL A 40 -24.69 17.71 15.33
CA VAL A 40 -25.66 18.59 16.00
C VAL A 40 -26.47 19.31 14.92
N ILE A 41 -27.78 19.05 14.89
CA ILE A 41 -28.72 19.82 14.07
C ILE A 41 -29.47 20.81 14.96
N MET A 42 -29.93 21.91 14.38
CA MET A 42 -30.80 22.84 15.09
C MET A 42 -32.26 22.47 14.80
N ASP A 43 -33.00 22.04 15.82
CA ASP A 43 -34.45 21.83 15.75
C ASP A 43 -35.18 23.18 15.91
N TYR A 44 -36.06 23.49 14.96
CA TYR A 44 -36.84 24.73 14.92
C TYR A 44 -38.35 24.53 15.15
N LYS A 45 -38.81 23.33 15.52
CA LYS A 45 -40.25 23.03 15.71
C LYS A 45 -41.00 23.99 16.65
N LYS A 46 -40.31 24.65 17.58
CA LYS A 46 -40.88 25.62 18.54
C LYS A 46 -40.62 27.09 18.19
N GLY A 47 -40.11 27.40 17.01
CA GLY A 47 -39.86 28.78 16.54
C GLY A 47 -38.52 29.40 16.94
N TYR A 48 -37.63 28.66 17.62
CA TYR A 48 -36.26 29.07 17.93
C TYR A 48 -35.31 27.86 17.87
N PRO A 49 -34.03 28.05 17.51
CA PRO A 49 -33.08 26.95 17.34
C PRO A 49 -32.79 26.24 18.66
N ARG A 50 -32.92 24.91 18.67
CA ARG A 50 -32.45 24.06 19.76
C ARG A 50 -31.44 23.05 19.24
N PRO A 51 -30.21 22.98 19.77
CA PRO A 51 -29.25 21.98 19.35
C PRO A 51 -29.75 20.59 19.76
N GLN A 52 -29.87 19.70 18.78
CA GLN A 52 -30.20 18.29 18.97
C GLN A 52 -29.14 17.42 18.31
N SER A 53 -28.64 16.47 19.09
CA SER A 53 -27.68 15.47 18.63
C SER A 53 -28.40 14.40 17.81
N VAL A 54 -27.95 14.17 16.58
CA VAL A 54 -28.41 13.10 15.70
C VAL A 54 -27.23 12.18 15.40
N SER A 55 -27.38 10.92 15.77
CA SER A 55 -26.43 9.86 15.44
C SER A 55 -26.79 9.28 14.07
N GLY A 56 -25.78 9.08 13.22
CA GLY A 56 -25.95 8.53 11.88
C GLY A 56 -24.65 7.96 11.35
N PHE A 57 -24.72 7.21 10.25
CA PHE A 57 -23.53 6.65 9.63
C PHE A 57 -22.69 7.73 8.96
N ASP A 58 -21.39 7.77 9.26
CA ASP A 58 -20.43 8.71 8.68
C ASP A 58 -19.99 8.23 7.27
N TRP A 59 -20.89 8.44 6.30
CA TRP A 59 -20.64 8.13 4.89
C TRP A 59 -19.38 8.83 4.33
N PRO A 60 -19.16 10.14 4.57
CA PRO A 60 -17.94 10.81 4.08
C PRO A 60 -16.64 10.16 4.56
N LEU A 61 -16.56 9.78 5.85
CA LEU A 61 -15.40 9.08 6.39
C LEU A 61 -15.23 7.71 5.75
N TYR A 62 -16.32 6.95 5.63
CA TYR A 62 -16.33 5.62 5.02
C TYR A 62 -15.84 5.66 3.57
N GLU A 63 -16.38 6.55 2.73
CA GLU A 63 -15.98 6.71 1.34
C GLU A 63 -14.51 7.12 1.20
N ARG A 64 -14.02 8.02 2.06
CA ARG A 64 -12.61 8.43 2.07
C ARG A 64 -11.70 7.24 2.36
N ARG A 65 -12.06 6.41 3.34
CA ARG A 65 -11.31 5.19 3.69
C ARG A 65 -11.37 4.15 2.57
N GLN A 66 -12.51 3.98 1.91
CA GLN A 66 -12.66 3.09 0.77
C GLN A 66 -11.75 3.53 -0.41
N LYS A 67 -11.73 4.82 -0.74
CA LYS A 67 -10.82 5.38 -1.76
C LYS A 67 -9.35 5.17 -1.39
N ALA A 68 -9.00 5.34 -0.11
CA ALA A 68 -7.64 5.10 0.37
C ALA A 68 -7.25 3.61 0.24
N LEU A 69 -8.15 2.69 0.58
CA LEU A 69 -7.96 1.25 0.41
C LEU A 69 -7.74 0.89 -1.07
N GLN A 70 -8.61 1.38 -1.96
CA GLN A 70 -8.49 1.16 -3.40
C GLN A 70 -7.13 1.63 -3.92
N LYS A 71 -6.71 2.86 -3.56
CA LYS A 71 -5.41 3.40 -3.96
C LYS A 71 -4.24 2.55 -3.46
N LYS A 72 -4.31 2.02 -2.24
CA LYS A 72 -3.28 1.12 -1.70
C LYS A 72 -3.22 -0.20 -2.49
N GLN A 73 -4.37 -0.77 -2.82
CA GLN A 73 -4.46 -1.99 -3.65
C GLN A 73 -3.89 -1.77 -5.05
N GLU A 74 -4.27 -0.68 -5.72
CA GLU A 74 -3.77 -0.30 -7.03
C GLU A 74 -2.24 -0.10 -7.01
N ASN A 75 -1.70 0.57 -5.99
CA ASN A 75 -0.26 0.74 -5.83
C ASN A 75 0.48 -0.59 -5.66
N CYS A 76 -0.05 -1.52 -4.85
CA CYS A 76 0.53 -2.84 -4.68
C CYS A 76 0.49 -3.64 -6.00
N GLN A 77 -0.64 -3.62 -6.72
CA GLN A 77 -0.76 -4.30 -8.01
C GLN A 77 0.16 -3.70 -9.07
N ALA A 78 0.33 -2.38 -9.09
CA ALA A 78 1.24 -1.71 -10.00
C ALA A 78 2.69 -2.13 -9.74
N VAL A 79 3.10 -2.24 -8.47
CA VAL A 79 4.42 -2.76 -8.09
C VAL A 79 4.61 -4.21 -8.51
N GLU A 80 3.65 -5.09 -8.19
CA GLU A 80 3.70 -6.51 -8.54
C GLU A 80 3.81 -6.69 -10.06
N ARG A 81 2.97 -5.99 -10.83
CA ARG A 81 2.99 -6.04 -12.29
C ARG A 81 4.31 -5.51 -12.86
N TRP A 82 4.81 -4.39 -12.36
CA TRP A 82 6.07 -3.83 -12.82
C TRP A 82 7.24 -4.78 -12.58
N ILE A 83 7.26 -5.51 -11.45
CA ILE A 83 8.29 -6.53 -11.21
C ILE A 83 8.18 -7.65 -12.26
N GLU A 84 6.98 -8.15 -12.54
CA GLU A 84 6.78 -9.21 -13.54
C GLU A 84 7.16 -8.77 -14.96
N GLU A 85 6.97 -7.50 -15.30
CA GLU A 85 7.33 -6.91 -16.60
C GLU A 85 8.86 -6.73 -16.80
N ILE A 86 9.68 -6.85 -15.75
CA ILE A 86 11.14 -6.81 -15.89
C ILE A 86 11.58 -7.95 -16.80
N GLU A 87 12.13 -7.62 -17.98
CA GLU A 87 12.54 -8.61 -19.00
C GLU A 87 13.62 -9.57 -18.49
N ASP A 88 14.66 -9.06 -17.82
CA ASP A 88 15.73 -9.89 -17.27
C ASP A 88 15.22 -10.73 -16.09
N GLY A 89 15.05 -12.04 -16.35
CA GLY A 89 14.54 -12.99 -15.37
C GLY A 89 15.35 -13.04 -14.08
N ARG A 90 16.66 -12.80 -14.15
CA ARG A 90 17.52 -12.73 -12.97
C ARG A 90 17.18 -11.51 -12.12
N THR A 91 17.09 -10.33 -12.73
CA THR A 91 16.67 -9.11 -12.04
C THR A 91 15.27 -9.26 -11.46
N ARG A 92 14.29 -9.77 -12.23
CA ARG A 92 12.93 -10.06 -11.75
C ARG A 92 12.93 -10.89 -10.48
N CYS A 93 13.72 -11.96 -10.46
CA CYS A 93 13.83 -12.86 -9.31
C CYS A 93 14.41 -12.15 -8.07
N VAL A 94 15.45 -11.32 -8.24
CA VAL A 94 16.02 -10.51 -7.15
C VAL A 94 15.02 -9.50 -6.59
N PHE A 95 14.27 -8.81 -7.47
CA PHE A 95 13.25 -7.85 -7.05
C PHE A 95 12.11 -8.53 -6.30
N ARG A 96 11.64 -9.68 -6.78
CA ARG A 96 10.62 -10.50 -6.09
C ARG A 96 11.09 -10.89 -4.69
N MET A 97 12.29 -11.46 -4.57
CA MET A 97 12.85 -11.87 -3.28
C MET A 97 13.01 -10.71 -2.29
N TYR A 98 13.47 -9.55 -2.76
CA TYR A 98 13.72 -8.42 -1.88
C TYR A 98 12.44 -7.67 -1.50
N TYR A 99 11.63 -7.27 -2.49
CA TYR A 99 10.49 -6.39 -2.27
C TYR A 99 9.21 -7.14 -1.90
N ILE A 100 8.97 -8.32 -2.46
CA ILE A 100 7.75 -9.11 -2.20
C ILE A 100 7.98 -10.06 -1.03
N GLU A 101 9.01 -10.91 -1.10
CA GLU A 101 9.30 -11.91 -0.05
C GLU A 101 10.00 -11.30 1.18
N GLY A 102 10.56 -10.09 1.07
CA GLY A 102 11.20 -9.41 2.19
C GLY A 102 12.53 -10.02 2.64
N LEU A 103 13.19 -10.78 1.78
CA LEU A 103 14.47 -11.42 2.10
C LEU A 103 15.60 -10.39 2.20
N GLY A 104 16.50 -10.60 3.17
CA GLY A 104 17.73 -9.84 3.30
C GLY A 104 18.75 -10.16 2.21
N TRP A 105 19.65 -9.21 1.94
CA TRP A 105 20.65 -9.32 0.88
C TRP A 105 21.58 -10.53 1.00
N GLU A 106 21.92 -10.95 2.23
CA GLU A 106 22.71 -12.16 2.49
C GLU A 106 22.02 -13.44 2.00
N LYS A 107 20.72 -13.57 2.29
CA LYS A 107 19.92 -14.72 1.85
C LYS A 107 19.77 -14.72 0.33
N ILE A 108 19.54 -13.55 -0.26
CA ILE A 108 19.45 -13.38 -1.72
C ILE A 108 20.77 -13.74 -2.39
N ALA A 109 21.90 -13.26 -1.87
CA ALA A 109 23.22 -13.57 -2.40
C ALA A 109 23.52 -15.08 -2.31
N THR A 110 23.19 -15.70 -1.18
CA THR A 110 23.32 -17.16 -1.00
C THR A 110 22.48 -17.93 -2.01
N LYS A 111 21.21 -17.56 -2.22
CA LYS A 111 20.33 -18.20 -3.23
C LYS A 111 20.85 -18.05 -4.67
N LEU A 112 21.58 -16.97 -4.95
CA LEU A 112 22.18 -16.69 -6.26
C LEU A 112 23.59 -17.30 -6.44
N GLY A 113 24.14 -17.98 -5.43
CA GLY A 113 25.50 -18.54 -5.45
C GLY A 113 26.62 -17.55 -5.12
N TYR A 114 26.30 -16.34 -4.63
CA TYR A 114 27.26 -15.31 -4.20
C TYR A 114 27.46 -15.33 -2.69
N HIS A 115 27.84 -16.49 -2.14
CA HIS A 115 28.08 -16.67 -0.71
C HIS A 115 29.07 -15.61 -0.18
N GLY A 116 28.76 -15.03 0.98
CA GLY A 116 29.59 -14.00 1.62
C GLY A 116 29.65 -12.65 0.89
N LYS A 117 28.89 -12.45 -0.21
CA LYS A 117 28.86 -11.19 -0.97
C LYS A 117 27.44 -10.60 -1.03
N PRO A 118 26.88 -10.15 0.11
CA PRO A 118 25.52 -9.61 0.18
C PRO A 118 25.33 -8.36 -0.69
N ASP A 119 26.38 -7.57 -0.92
CA ASP A 119 26.29 -6.36 -1.74
C ASP A 119 26.17 -6.63 -3.24
N TYR A 120 26.53 -7.84 -3.71
CA TYR A 120 26.52 -8.13 -5.13
C TYR A 120 25.11 -8.02 -5.75
N PRO A 121 24.05 -8.67 -5.22
CA PRO A 121 22.70 -8.51 -5.76
C PRO A 121 22.17 -7.07 -5.63
N ARG A 122 22.59 -6.33 -4.60
CA ARG A 122 22.18 -4.94 -4.38
C ARG A 122 22.76 -4.00 -5.44
N LEU A 123 24.08 -4.03 -5.60
CA LEU A 123 24.80 -3.09 -6.46
C LEU A 123 24.75 -3.51 -7.94
N MET A 124 25.00 -4.78 -8.22
CA MET A 124 25.23 -5.26 -9.60
C MET A 124 23.95 -5.62 -10.33
N ILE A 125 22.86 -5.89 -9.61
CA ILE A 125 21.57 -6.25 -10.19
C ILE A 125 20.57 -5.12 -9.97
N ARG A 126 20.18 -4.83 -8.72
CA ARG A 126 19.14 -3.84 -8.42
C ARG A 126 19.55 -2.42 -8.84
N ASP A 127 20.67 -1.92 -8.34
CA ASP A 127 21.09 -0.53 -8.58
C ASP A 127 21.48 -0.33 -10.05
N LYS A 128 22.11 -1.33 -10.68
CA LYS A 128 22.39 -1.34 -12.12
C LYS A 128 21.11 -1.28 -12.95
N HIS A 129 20.05 -1.99 -12.56
CA HIS A 129 18.77 -1.94 -13.24
C HIS A 129 18.13 -0.55 -13.13
N PHE A 130 18.15 0.06 -11.93
CA PHE A 130 17.64 1.42 -11.76
C PHE A 130 18.39 2.46 -12.61
N LYS A 131 19.73 2.36 -12.70
CA LYS A 131 20.53 3.23 -13.58
C LYS A 131 20.11 3.10 -15.05
N LYS A 132 19.97 1.86 -15.55
CA LYS A 132 19.51 1.59 -16.92
C LYS A 132 18.13 2.18 -17.24
N ILE A 133 17.23 2.24 -16.25
CA ILE A 133 15.90 2.83 -16.42
C ILE A 133 15.96 4.37 -16.41
N GLN A 134 16.93 4.98 -15.73
CA GLN A 134 17.09 6.44 -15.70
C GLN A 134 17.79 7.00 -16.94
N GLU A 135 18.61 6.18 -17.60
CA GLU A 135 19.31 6.53 -18.84
C GLU A 135 18.41 6.40 -20.10
N LYS A 136 17.21 5.81 -19.97
CA LYS A 136 16.21 5.68 -21.04
C LYS A 136 15.10 6.72 -20.88
#